data_AF-A0A7Y2U904-F1
#
_entry.id   AF-A0A7Y2U904-F1
#
_cell.length_a   1.000
_cell.length_b   1.000
_cell.length_c   1.000
_cell.angle_alpha   90.00
_cell.angle_beta   90.00
_cell.angle_gamma   90.00
#
_symmetry.space_group_name_H-M   'P 1'
#
loop_
_entity.id
_entity.type
_entity.pdbx_description
1 polymer ?
#
loop_
_entity_poly.entity_id
_entity_poly.type
_entity_poly.pdbx_seq_one_letter_code
_entity_poly.pdbx_strand_id
1 'polypeptide(L)' 'MSDFSPFREKMEAAAVSEAAIRAFERNFEALLRNESGMIAEDSISPCDSVPMLSDVSSG' A
#
# COMPACT_ATOMS: atom_id res chain seq x y z
N MET A 1 2.36 -18.74 12.23
CA MET A 1 2.07 -17.42 11.65
C MET A 1 2.27 -16.40 12.75
N SER A 2 3.03 -15.33 12.52
CA SER A 2 3.21 -14.27 13.52
C SER A 2 1.88 -13.55 13.75
N ASP A 3 1.53 -13.32 15.01
CA ASP A 3 0.24 -12.73 15.41
C ASP A 3 0.28 -11.19 15.30
N PHE A 4 -0.75 -10.61 14.68
CA PHE A 4 -0.91 -9.16 14.50
C PHE A 4 -1.54 -8.47 15.73
N SER A 5 -2.18 -9.22 16.61
CA SER A 5 -3.00 -8.72 17.73
C SER A 5 -2.31 -7.65 18.61
N PRO A 6 -1.03 -7.80 19.01
CA PRO A 6 -0.36 -6.77 19.84
C PRO A 6 -0.23 -5.40 19.16
N PHE A 7 -0.10 -5.38 17.82
CA PHE A 7 -0.03 -4.12 17.07
C PHE A 7 -1.41 -3.48 16.98
N ARG A 8 -2.46 -4.28 16.72
CA ARG A 8 -3.86 -3.82 16.72
C ARG A 8 -4.23 -3.18 18.05
N GLU A 9 -3.99 -3.88 19.17
CA GLU A 9 -4.29 -3.37 20.52
C GLU A 9 -3.63 -2.01 20.78
N LYS A 10 -2.36 -1.87 20.40
CA LYS A 10 -1.61 -0.61 20.52
C LYS A 10 -2.20 0.51 19.66
N MET A 11 -2.63 0.20 18.43
CA MET A 11 -3.22 1.17 17.52
C MET A 11 -4.62 1.60 17.97
N GLU A 12 -5.43 0.66 18.47
CA GLU A 12 -6.74 0.95 19.05
C GLU A 12 -6.63 1.81 20.31
N ALA A 13 -5.67 1.52 21.20
CA ALA A 13 -5.39 2.34 22.38
C ALA A 13 -4.93 3.77 22.03
N ALA A 14 -4.33 3.95 20.85
CA ALA A 14 -3.95 5.26 20.31
C ALA A 14 -5.06 5.93 19.48
N ALA A 15 -6.28 5.38 19.49
CA ALA A 15 -7.43 5.86 18.72
C ALA A 15 -7.16 5.98 17.20
N VAL A 16 -6.32 5.10 16.65
CA VAL A 16 -6.08 5.02 15.21
C VAL A 16 -7.35 4.53 14.51
N SER A 17 -7.69 5.12 13.37
CA SER A 17 -8.86 4.70 12.59
C SER A 17 -8.75 3.25 12.12
N GLU A 18 -9.88 2.53 12.08
CA GLU A 18 -9.96 1.15 11.60
C GLU A 18 -9.41 0.99 10.16
N ALA A 19 -9.61 1.99 9.29
CA ALA A 19 -9.05 1.98 7.94
C ALA A 19 -7.51 1.94 7.95
N ALA A 20 -6.87 2.72 8.84
CA ALA A 20 -5.42 2.74 8.99
C ALA A 20 -4.89 1.45 9.65
N ILE A 21 -5.63 0.87 10.61
CA ILE A 21 -5.27 -0.42 11.22
C ILE A 21 -5.25 -1.52 10.16
N ARG A 22 -6.28 -1.60 9.30
CA ARG A 22 -6.33 -2.58 8.21
C ARG A 22 -5.23 -2.39 7.17
N ALA A 23 -4.91 -1.13 6.82
CA ALA A 23 -3.81 -0.84 5.91
C ALA A 23 -2.46 -1.31 6.51
N PHE A 24 -2.26 -1.09 7.80
CA PHE A 24 -1.07 -1.55 8.51
C PHE A 24 -1.00 -3.08 8.61
N GLU A 25 -2.11 -3.75 8.89
CA GLU A 25 -2.24 -5.22 8.92
C GLU A 25 -1.82 -5.84 7.59
N ARG A 26 -2.36 -5.34 6.47
CA ARG A 26 -1.99 -5.79 5.12
C ARG A 26 -0.48 -5.64 4.86
N ASN A 27 0.11 -4.53 5.28
CA ASN A 27 1.55 -4.29 5.10
C ASN A 27 2.40 -5.18 6.03
N PHE A 28 1.94 -5.45 7.25
CA PHE A 28 2.58 -6.39 8.16
C PHE A 28 2.63 -7.81 7.55
N GLU A 29 1.51 -8.28 6.98
CA GLU A 29 1.47 -9.58 6.30
C GLU A 29 2.39 -9.63 5.06
N ALA A 30 2.49 -8.53 4.31
CA ALA A 30 3.44 -8.41 3.19
C ALA A 30 4.89 -8.59 3.65
N LEU A 31 5.26 -7.95 4.76
CA LEU A 31 6.59 -8.11 5.35
C LEU A 31 6.86 -9.55 5.81
N LEU A 32 5.86 -10.24 6.38
CA LEU A 32 5.99 -11.66 6.73
C LEU A 32 6.21 -12.56 5.51
N ARG A 33 5.76 -12.14 4.32
CA ARG A 33 6.03 -12.81 3.04
C ARG A 33 7.35 -12.41 2.40
N ASN A 34 8.20 -11.64 3.10
CA ASN A 34 9.43 -11.04 2.59
C ASN A 34 9.22 -10.08 1.40
N GLU A 35 8.02 -9.51 1.26
CA GLU A 35 7.81 -8.42 0.31
C GLU A 35 8.53 -7.17 0.82
N SER A 36 9.50 -6.67 0.05
CA SER A 36 10.35 -5.53 0.43
C SER A 36 9.81 -4.17 -0.02
N GLY A 37 8.82 -4.16 -0.92
CA GLY A 37 8.35 -2.95 -1.60
C GLY A 37 9.32 -2.40 -2.65
N MET A 38 10.46 -3.08 -2.89
CA MET A 38 11.37 -2.71 -3.96
C MET A 38 10.76 -3.05 -5.32
N ILE A 39 10.83 -2.09 -6.24
CA ILE A 39 10.45 -2.27 -7.64
C ILE A 39 11.76 -2.36 -8.42
N ALA A 40 12.01 -3.51 -9.04
CA ALA A 40 13.22 -3.72 -9.82
C ALA A 40 13.09 -3.06 -11.20
N GLU A 41 14.18 -2.54 -11.75
CA GLU A 41 14.15 -1.84 -13.05
C GLU A 41 13.67 -2.77 -14.19
N ASP A 42 13.98 -4.06 -14.10
CA ASP A 42 13.51 -5.09 -15.04
C ASP A 42 12.03 -5.46 -14.88
N SER A 43 11.37 -5.02 -13.80
CA SER A 43 9.94 -5.22 -13.55
C SER A 43 9.05 -4.08 -14.07
N ILE A 44 9.66 -3.01 -14.58
CA ILE A 44 8.97 -1.83 -15.11
C ILE A 44 9.36 -1.56 -16.56
N SER A 45 8.62 -0.65 -17.19
CA SER A 45 8.94 -0.14 -18.51
C SER A 45 8.56 1.34 -18.57
N PRO A 46 9.24 2.15 -19.41
CA PRO A 46 8.86 3.54 -19.60
C PRO A 46 7.40 3.67 -20.03
N CYS A 47 6.72 4.69 -19.53
CA CYS A 47 5.42 5.09 -20.05
C CYS A 47 5.65 6.03 -21.24
N ASP A 48 5.49 5.52 -22.46
CA ASP A 48 5.84 6.26 -23.69
C ASP A 48 4.94 7.46 -23.97
N SER A 49 3.68 7.42 -23.52
CA SER A 49 2.73 8.52 -23.71
C SER A 49 1.66 8.52 -22.63
N VAL A 50 1.21 9.71 -22.28
CA VAL A 50 0.09 9.94 -21.36
C VAL A 50 -0.86 10.94 -22.05
N PRO A 51 -2.18 10.72 -22.04
CA PRO A 51 -3.14 11.65 -22.64
C PRO A 51 -3.01 13.05 -22.04
N MET A 52 -3.16 14.06 -22.88
CA MET A 52 -3.33 15.43 -22.42
C MET A 52 -4.76 15.62 -21.90
N LEU A 53 -4.97 16.59 -21.01
CA LEU A 53 -6.31 16.91 -20.51
C LEU A 53 -7.29 17.21 -21.65
N SER A 54 -6.81 17.85 -22.73
CA SER A 54 -7.57 18.12 -23.96
C SER A 54 -8.13 16.87 -24.62
N ASP A 55 -7.49 15.72 -24.43
CA ASP A 55 -7.84 14.48 -25.11
C ASP A 55 -9.01 13.76 -24.41
N VAL A 56 -9.28 14.11 -23.15
CA VAL A 56 -10.29 13.46 -22.30
C VAL A 56 -11.35 14.41 -21.74
N SER A 57 -11.08 15.71 -21.74
CA SER A 57 -12.03 16.74 -21.31
C SER A 57 -12.87 17.20 -22.50
N SER A 58 -14.08 16.65 -22.64
CA SER A 58 -15.12 17.28 -23.45
C SER A 58 -15.71 18.42 -22.62
N GLY A 59 -15.38 19.67 -22.98
CA GLY A 59 -16.11 20.83 -22.47
C GLY A 59 -17.58 20.83 -22.89
#